data_AF-A0A3E3E157-F1
#
_entry.id   AF-A0A3E3E157-F1
#
_cell.length_a   1.000
_cell.length_b   1.000
_cell.length_c   1.000
_cell.angle_alpha   90.00
_cell.angle_beta   90.00
_cell.angle_gamma   90.00
#
_symmetry.space_group_name_H-M   'P 1'
#
loop_
_entity.id
_entity.type
_entity.pdbx_description
1 polymer ?
#
loop_
_entity_poly.entity_id
_entity_poly.type
_entity_poly.pdbx_seq_one_letter_code
_entity_poly.pdbx_strand_id
1 'polypeptide(L)'
;MIKIKKIYHRPRNNGWTIIKRSGDRAELHHYYKSKMNYIRKVYEIQDYIMLDLSLNKLKQRSIYYAKRGLGFAVNKELFEMIITLFRFEGYDKYADILIRNTPEEFFKPLITNNEQKENHKNES
;
A
#
# COMPACT_ATOMS: atom_id res chain seq x y z
N MET A 1 4.71 -27.98 -33.79
CA MET A 1 3.70 -26.94 -33.46
C MET A 1 4.28 -26.01 -32.39
N ILE A 2 4.81 -24.85 -32.78
CA ILE A 2 5.50 -23.93 -31.86
C ILE A 2 4.43 -23.16 -31.07
N LYS A 3 4.29 -23.47 -29.77
CA LYS A 3 3.46 -22.70 -28.84
C LYS A 3 4.11 -21.33 -28.64
N ILE A 4 3.69 -20.34 -29.40
CA ILE A 4 4.04 -18.93 -29.18
C ILE A 4 3.49 -18.56 -27.79
N LYS A 5 4.36 -18.49 -26.78
CA LYS A 5 4.03 -17.91 -25.48
C LYS A 5 3.61 -16.47 -25.76
N LYS A 6 2.36 -16.10 -25.46
CA LYS A 6 1.91 -14.70 -25.46
C LYS A 6 2.87 -13.92 -24.57
N ILE A 7 3.76 -13.14 -25.17
CA ILE A 7 4.58 -12.16 -24.45
C ILE A 7 3.59 -11.10 -24.00
N TYR A 8 3.03 -11.27 -22.79
CA TYR A 8 2.22 -10.25 -22.16
C TYR A 8 3.07 -8.98 -22.07
N HIS A 9 2.82 -8.04 -22.99
CA HIS A 9 3.43 -6.73 -22.93
C HIS A 9 2.92 -6.08 -21.65
N ARG A 10 3.81 -5.93 -20.67
CA ARG A 10 3.50 -5.18 -19.45
C ARG A 10 3.07 -3.79 -19.90
N PRO A 11 1.89 -3.27 -19.50
CA PRO A 11 1.45 -1.96 -19.94
C PRO A 11 2.54 -0.95 -19.57
N ARG A 12 3.00 -0.16 -20.55
CA ARG A 12 4.00 0.90 -20.33
C ARG A 12 3.49 1.81 -19.21
N ASN A 13 4.40 2.19 -18.31
CA ASN A 13 4.12 3.11 -17.21
C ASN A 13 3.75 4.49 -17.76
N ASN A 14 2.47 4.73 -18.02
CA ASN A 14 1.99 6.03 -18.46
C ASN A 14 1.97 6.99 -17.26
N GLY A 15 2.29 8.28 -17.46
CA GLY A 15 2.32 9.30 -16.39
C GLY A 15 1.04 9.33 -15.53
N TRP A 16 -0.11 9.03 -16.12
CA TRP A 16 -1.38 8.83 -15.43
C TRP A 16 -1.34 7.80 -14.29
N THR A 17 -0.54 6.74 -14.44
CA THR A 17 -0.37 5.71 -13.40
C THR A 17 0.38 6.27 -12.19
N ILE A 18 1.33 7.18 -12.41
CA ILE A 18 2.09 7.83 -11.32
C ILE A 18 1.15 8.76 -10.55
N ILE A 19 0.38 9.59 -11.25
CA ILE A 19 -0.59 10.51 -10.62
C ILE A 19 -1.65 9.73 -9.85
N LYS A 20 -2.22 8.68 -10.46
CA LYS A 20 -3.18 7.79 -9.80
C LYS A 20 -2.59 7.15 -8.54
N ARG A 21 -1.31 6.77 -8.57
CA ARG A 21 -0.61 6.19 -7.43
C ARG A 21 -0.52 7.16 -6.25
N SER A 22 -0.23 8.42 -6.52
CA SER A 22 -0.25 9.46 -5.49
C SER A 22 -1.66 9.71 -4.94
N GLY A 23 -2.69 9.73 -5.80
CA GLY A 23 -4.09 9.85 -5.39
C GLY A 23 -4.56 8.69 -4.52
N ASP A 24 -4.30 7.46 -4.94
CA ASP A 24 -4.62 6.24 -4.17
C ASP A 24 -3.91 6.24 -2.81
N ARG A 25 -2.66 6.73 -2.75
CA ARG A 25 -1.89 6.85 -1.51
C ARG A 25 -2.58 7.80 -0.52
N ALA A 26 -3.02 8.97 -0.99
CA ALA A 26 -3.73 9.95 -0.17
C ALA A 26 -5.10 9.42 0.30
N GLU A 27 -5.88 8.83 -0.60
CA GLU A 27 -7.18 8.22 -0.27
C GLU A 27 -7.03 7.18 0.85
N LEU A 28 -6.08 6.25 0.70
CA LEU A 28 -5.87 5.19 1.68
C LEU A 28 -5.33 5.74 3.00
N HIS A 29 -4.50 6.79 2.99
CA HIS A 29 -4.03 7.42 4.22
C HIS A 29 -5.20 7.91 5.07
N HIS A 30 -6.12 8.67 4.49
CA HIS A 30 -7.30 9.16 5.20
C HIS A 30 -8.22 8.01 5.61
N TYR A 31 -8.41 7.02 4.73
CA TYR A 31 -9.24 5.85 5.02
C TYR A 31 -8.73 5.04 6.23
N TYR A 32 -7.41 4.85 6.35
CA TYR A 32 -6.82 4.04 7.42
C TYR A 32 -6.57 4.80 8.72
N LYS A 33 -6.50 6.15 8.68
CA LYS A 33 -6.21 6.98 9.85
C LYS A 33 -7.13 6.68 11.05
N SER A 34 -8.43 6.55 10.83
CA SER A 34 -9.41 6.34 11.92
C SER A 34 -9.42 4.91 12.50
N LYS A 35 -8.86 3.93 11.78
CA LYS A 35 -8.90 2.50 12.16
C LYS A 35 -7.54 1.90 12.48
N MET A 36 -6.48 2.71 12.46
CA MET A 36 -5.11 2.22 12.60
C MET A 36 -4.89 1.47 13.92
N ASN A 37 -5.49 1.95 15.01
CA ASN A 37 -5.39 1.28 16.32
C ASN A 37 -6.00 -0.13 16.32
N TYR A 38 -7.11 -0.33 15.61
CA TYR A 38 -7.71 -1.66 15.47
C TYR A 38 -6.81 -2.57 14.62
N ILE A 39 -6.31 -2.06 13.49
CA ILE A 39 -5.40 -2.82 12.60
C ILE A 39 -4.14 -3.28 13.35
N ARG A 40 -3.54 -2.39 14.16
CA ARG A 40 -2.38 -2.74 14.99
C ARG A 40 -2.65 -3.91 15.91
N LYS A 41 -3.77 -3.87 16.65
CA LYS A 41 -4.17 -4.95 17.55
C LYS A 41 -4.34 -6.27 16.81
N VAL A 42 -5.02 -6.25 15.66
CA VAL A 42 -5.22 -7.43 14.80
C VAL A 42 -3.88 -7.98 14.31
N TYR A 43 -2.95 -7.11 13.93
CA TYR A 43 -1.60 -7.51 13.51
C TYR A 43 -0.77 -8.10 14.66
N GLU A 44 -0.81 -7.49 15.84
CA GLU A 44 -0.09 -7.93 17.04
C GLU A 44 -0.52 -9.33 17.51
N ILE A 45 -1.83 -9.63 17.46
CA ILE A 45 -2.36 -10.96 17.80
C ILE A 45 -2.24 -11.96 16.65
N GLN A 46 -1.64 -11.56 15.51
CA GLN A 46 -1.45 -12.39 14.32
C GLN A 46 -2.77 -12.98 13.74
N ASP A 47 -3.89 -12.27 13.90
CA ASP A 47 -5.15 -12.66 13.27
C ASP A 47 -5.12 -12.22 11.80
N TYR A 48 -4.46 -13.02 10.97
CA TYR A 48 -4.26 -12.72 9.56
C TYR A 48 -5.55 -12.72 8.74
N ILE A 49 -6.59 -13.41 9.19
CA ILE A 49 -7.91 -13.39 8.56
C ILE A 49 -8.55 -12.02 8.74
N MET A 50 -8.59 -11.51 9.97
CA MET A 50 -9.10 -10.16 10.24
C MET A 50 -8.19 -9.09 9.66
N LEU A 51 -6.88 -9.33 9.60
CA LEU A 51 -5.93 -8.42 8.97
C LEU A 51 -6.23 -8.29 7.48
N ASP A 52 -6.52 -9.40 6.79
CA ASP A 52 -6.90 -9.38 5.38
C ASP A 52 -8.17 -8.55 5.15
N LEU A 53 -9.22 -8.82 5.93
CA LEU A 53 -10.47 -8.07 5.86
C LEU A 53 -10.24 -6.56 6.08
N SER A 54 -9.39 -6.23 7.06
CA SER A 54 -9.07 -4.84 7.40
C SER A 54 -8.25 -4.15 6.32
N LEU A 55 -7.32 -4.87 5.68
CA LEU A 55 -6.38 -4.33 4.69
C LEU A 55 -6.81 -4.57 3.24
N ASN A 56 -8.00 -5.13 2.97
CA ASN A 56 -8.40 -5.50 1.61
C ASN A 56 -8.24 -4.37 0.59
N LYS A 57 -8.62 -3.12 0.91
CA LYS A 57 -8.41 -1.98 0.00
C LYS A 57 -6.93 -1.76 -0.32
N LEU A 58 -6.07 -1.76 0.69
CA LEU A 58 -4.61 -1.69 0.52
C LEU A 58 -4.11 -2.87 -0.31
N LYS A 59 -4.57 -4.09 -0.03
CA LYS A 59 -4.22 -5.32 -0.75
C LYS A 59 -4.49 -5.19 -2.25
N GLN A 60 -5.70 -4.76 -2.63
CA GLN A 60 -6.07 -4.60 -4.03
C GLN A 60 -5.20 -3.56 -4.75
N ARG A 61 -4.89 -2.43 -4.10
CA ARG A 61 -4.01 -1.39 -4.68
C ARG A 61 -2.57 -1.88 -4.80
N SER A 62 -2.04 -2.55 -3.77
CA SER A 62 -0.71 -3.14 -3.78
C SER A 62 -0.54 -4.16 -4.91
N ILE A 63 -1.51 -5.07 -5.09
CA ILE A 63 -1.52 -6.02 -6.22
C ILE A 63 -1.59 -5.29 -7.56
N TYR A 64 -2.45 -4.27 -7.69
CA TYR A 64 -2.60 -3.49 -8.92
C TYR A 64 -1.28 -2.87 -9.39
N TYR A 65 -0.51 -2.28 -8.47
CA TYR A 65 0.79 -1.67 -8.77
C TYR A 65 1.89 -2.72 -8.98
N ALA A 66 1.91 -3.78 -8.16
CA ALA A 66 2.89 -4.86 -8.30
C ALA A 66 2.77 -5.59 -9.66
N LYS A 67 1.54 -5.84 -10.15
CA LYS A 67 1.32 -6.40 -11.50
C LYS A 67 1.96 -5.54 -12.59
N ARG A 68 1.98 -4.21 -12.41
CA ARG A 68 2.63 -3.24 -13.31
C ARG A 68 4.13 -3.05 -13.06
N GLY A 69 4.69 -3.70 -12.05
CA GLY A 69 6.10 -3.57 -11.70
C GLY A 69 6.40 -2.27 -10.98
N LEU A 70 5.41 -1.69 -10.31
CA LEU A 70 5.55 -0.50 -9.51
C LEU A 70 5.45 -0.88 -8.03
N GLY A 71 6.20 -0.18 -7.19
CA GLY A 71 5.98 -0.23 -5.75
C GLY A 71 4.85 0.68 -5.31
N PHE A 72 4.37 0.45 -4.09
CA PHE A 72 3.27 1.17 -3.47
C PHE A 72 3.35 1.04 -1.95
N ALA A 73 3.20 2.16 -1.25
CA ALA A 73 3.09 2.23 0.19
C ALA A 73 2.28 3.48 0.57
N VAL A 74 1.52 3.36 1.65
CA VAL A 74 0.79 4.48 2.27
C VAL A 74 1.68 5.16 3.32
N ASN A 75 2.20 4.33 4.22
CA ASN A 75 3.22 4.64 5.21
C ASN A 75 4.02 3.34 5.47
N LYS A 76 5.07 3.42 6.28
CA LYS A 76 5.94 2.28 6.60
C LYS A 76 5.17 1.14 7.31
N GLU A 77 4.34 1.48 8.28
CA GLU A 77 3.65 0.50 9.12
C GLU A 77 2.64 -0.37 8.33
N LEU A 78 1.75 0.27 7.57
CA LEU A 78 0.80 -0.43 6.70
C LEU A 78 1.51 -1.23 5.59
N PHE A 79 2.68 -0.75 5.15
CA PHE A 79 3.49 -1.48 4.18
C PHE A 79 4.04 -2.77 4.78
N GLU A 80 4.59 -2.74 5.98
CA GLU A 80 5.08 -3.95 6.66
C GLU A 80 3.94 -4.96 6.87
N MET A 81 2.78 -4.49 7.33
CA MET A 81 1.60 -5.34 7.52
C MET A 81 1.14 -6.01 6.22
N ILE A 82 1.10 -5.28 5.10
CA ILE A 82 0.69 -5.88 3.82
C ILE A 82 1.73 -6.84 3.25
N ILE A 83 3.03 -6.58 3.50
CA ILE A 83 4.09 -7.52 3.12
C ILE A 83 3.95 -8.82 3.91
N THR A 84 3.77 -8.74 5.24
CA THR A 84 3.53 -9.91 6.08
C THR A 84 2.30 -10.70 5.62
N LEU A 85 1.19 -10.00 5.34
CA LEU A 85 -0.03 -10.63 4.85
C LEU A 85 0.20 -11.34 3.51
N PHE A 86 0.93 -10.73 2.57
CA PHE A 86 1.23 -11.40 1.29
C PHE A 86 2.10 -12.64 1.46
N ARG A 87 3.07 -12.63 2.38
CA ARG A 87 3.86 -13.84 2.67
C ARG A 87 2.99 -14.95 3.24
N PHE A 88 2.13 -14.60 4.18
CA PHE A 88 1.18 -15.55 4.79
C PHE A 88 0.24 -16.18 3.75
N GLU A 89 -0.27 -15.39 2.81
CA GLU A 89 -1.17 -15.86 1.73
C GLU A 89 -0.46 -16.58 0.57
N GLY A 90 0.88 -16.70 0.60
CA GLY A 90 1.66 -17.30 -0.50
C GLY A 90 1.84 -16.41 -1.73
N TYR A 91 1.65 -15.09 -1.58
CA TYR A 91 1.84 -14.07 -2.60
C TYR A 91 3.24 -13.45 -2.60
N ASP A 92 4.27 -14.26 -2.38
CA ASP A 92 5.69 -13.86 -2.29
C ASP A 92 6.14 -12.94 -3.43
N LYS A 93 5.74 -13.29 -4.65
CA LYS A 93 6.07 -12.52 -5.86
C LYS A 93 5.62 -11.06 -5.76
N TYR A 94 4.44 -10.79 -5.19
CA TYR A 94 3.94 -9.42 -5.05
C TYR A 94 4.67 -8.70 -3.93
N ALA A 95 4.94 -9.38 -2.81
CA ALA A 95 5.77 -8.83 -1.74
C ALA A 95 7.16 -8.41 -2.25
N ASP A 96 7.83 -9.26 -3.02
CA ASP A 96 9.16 -8.97 -3.58
C ASP A 96 9.15 -7.75 -4.51
N ILE A 97 8.13 -7.64 -5.37
CA ILE A 97 8.01 -6.49 -6.29
C ILE A 97 7.80 -5.21 -5.49
N LEU A 98 6.97 -5.24 -4.45
CA LEU A 98 6.68 -4.08 -3.62
C LEU A 98 7.91 -3.65 -2.83
N ILE A 99 8.62 -4.57 -2.18
CA ILE A 99 9.85 -4.27 -1.45
C ILE A 99 10.89 -3.62 -2.36
N ARG A 100 11.14 -4.21 -3.54
CA ARG A 100 12.17 -3.72 -4.45
C ARG A 100 11.83 -2.38 -5.11
N ASN A 101 10.56 -2.13 -5.39
CA ASN A 101 10.17 -1.03 -6.28
C ASN A 101 9.43 0.12 -5.56
N THR A 102 9.24 0.06 -4.24
CA THR A 102 8.57 1.12 -3.48
C THR A 102 9.55 2.26 -3.19
N PRO A 103 9.27 3.49 -3.65
CA PRO A 103 10.13 4.64 -3.37
C PRO A 103 10.13 5.00 -1.89
N GLU A 104 11.27 5.42 -1.35
CA GLU A 104 11.39 5.79 0.07
C GLU A 104 10.48 6.96 0.47
N GLU A 105 10.16 7.85 -0.47
CA GLU A 105 9.27 8.98 -0.26
C GLU A 105 7.87 8.54 0.16
N PHE A 106 7.46 7.31 -0.17
CA PHE A 106 6.14 6.81 0.17
C PHE A 106 6.03 6.40 1.64
N PHE A 107 7.15 6.20 2.33
CA PHE A 107 7.19 5.91 3.76
C PHE A 107 7.14 7.17 4.62
N LYS A 108 7.48 8.34 4.05
CA LYS A 108 7.39 9.62 4.75
C LYS A 108 5.93 9.98 5.02
N PRO A 109 5.61 10.66 6.14
CA PRO A 109 4.25 11.11 6.40
C PRO A 109 3.76 12.04 5.26
N LEU A 110 2.49 11.89 4.89
CA LEU A 110 1.86 12.74 3.87
C LEU A 110 1.63 14.17 4.36
N ILE A 111 1.35 14.32 5.66
CA ILE A 111 1.16 15.60 6.33
C ILE A 111 2.40 15.86 7.17
N THR A 112 3.17 16.89 6.83
CA THR A 112 4.24 17.43 7.68
C THR A 112 3.65 18.21 8.85
N ASN A 113 4.26 18.11 10.03
CA ASN A 113 3.81 18.60 11.35
C ASN A 113 3.36 20.09 11.44
N ASN A 114 3.46 20.88 10.37
CA ASN A 114 2.95 22.26 10.34
C ASN A 114 1.41 22.32 10.34
N GLU A 115 0.70 21.34 9.78
CA GLU A 115 -0.78 21.31 9.76
C GLU A 115 -1.40 20.78 11.08
N GLN A 116 -0.61 20.13 11.94
CA GLN A 116 -1.09 19.71 13.27
C GLN A 116 -1.18 20.87 14.27
N LYS A 117 -0.43 21.96 14.04
CA LYS A 117 -0.45 23.15 14.90
C LYS A 117 -1.65 24.07 14.66
N GLU A 118 -2.25 24.06 13.48
CA GLU A 118 -3.42 24.90 13.19
C GLU A 118 -4.72 24.31 13.77
N ASN A 119 -4.85 22.99 13.79
CA ASN A 119 -6.02 22.34 14.41
C ASN A 119 -6.07 22.48 15.93
N HIS A 120 -4.93 22.67 16.61
CA HIS A 120 -4.91 22.94 18.05
C HIS A 120 -5.06 24.42 18.43
N LYS A 121 -4.91 25.36 17.47
CA LYS A 121 -5.12 26.80 17.72
C LYS A 121 -6.57 27.25 17.55
N ASN A 122 -7.40 26.48 16.86
CA ASN A 122 -8.80 26.82 16.63
C ASN A 122 -9.76 26.20 17.67
N GLU A 123 -9.23 25.46 18.63
CA GLU A 123 -9.98 24.86 19.75
C GLU A 123 -9.53 25.40 21.13
N SER A 124 -8.77 26.50 21.17
CA SER A 124 -8.39 27.20 22.41
C SER A 124 -9.02 28.58 22.49
#